data_AF-A0A2V6YH69-F1
#
_entry.id   AF-A0A2V6YH69-F1
#
_cell.length_a   1.000
_cell.length_b   1.000
_cell.length_c   1.000
_cell.angle_alpha   90.00
_cell.angle_beta   90.00
_cell.angle_gamma   90.00
#
_symmetry.space_group_name_H-M   'P 1'
#
loop_
_entity.id
_entity.type
_entity.pdbx_description
1 polymer ?
#
loop_
_entity_poly.entity_id
_entity_poly.type
_entity_poly.pdbx_seq_one_letter_code
_entity_poly.pdbx_strand_id
1 'polypeptide(L)'
;MIIHLNFLPKAGETGAGDVLGALFALLDQGRLDPEMLPHLRLHLDWIQYKANFREPVTVRLAADARGERMALAELAVDLRRTSRDRVIDDLAGAVASVGAAVPVGAIARDAGDRIVVEDWVPLGESSIWQFNRLFWQRLADWERQSGRGFEAALPSGRSDANHPAAVADAVADFWTLLVELDKRGQLPAEIFALEIGVGSGTRAGLWLDRFKAIDEARATGFYPRLRFLLADYSLPTLDRAMSAVETHRDVVSMIATDALNPLRALSFLRYKILYVHLTNVYDNLPVDELVRRDGQLYLVETRAYLPGPVARTIAAAHGVGSDQLRPTIARLLETGPDLFGDRERGVAFWRAVWDGLCLEERLRYLEGTADVPMPPGLHGDDLDELLASAPADIRFHISRGAVESFVNTVPLLHPRGYLQVQDIFVATMDEYRQGFRGPGKLDGSVVNWVNGALLRAVGARTGYDVHFSPFRYRAGSRTSILYTTLRE
;
A
#
# COMPACT_ATOMS: atom_id res chain seq x y z
N MET A 1 8.41 -30.19 2.87
CA MET A 1 7.55 -29.13 2.31
C MET A 1 6.72 -28.55 3.42
N ILE A 2 6.62 -27.23 3.52
CA ILE A 2 5.71 -26.55 4.45
C ILE A 2 4.59 -25.90 3.63
N ILE A 3 3.35 -26.04 4.08
CA ILE A 3 2.17 -25.46 3.43
C ILE A 3 1.67 -24.30 4.31
N HIS A 4 1.57 -23.12 3.72
CA HIS A 4 1.01 -21.92 4.33
C HIS A 4 -0.39 -21.68 3.77
N LEU A 5 -1.38 -21.60 4.66
CA LEU A 5 -2.75 -21.23 4.31
C LEU A 5 -2.95 -19.75 4.67
N ASN A 6 -2.90 -18.87 3.67
CA ASN A 6 -2.97 -17.43 3.87
C ASN A 6 -4.41 -16.91 3.75
N PHE A 7 -5.34 -17.60 4.42
CA PHE A 7 -6.77 -17.26 4.49
C PHE A 7 -7.49 -18.13 5.52
N LEU A 8 -8.68 -17.68 5.95
CA LEU A 8 -9.60 -18.50 6.75
C LEU A 8 -10.56 -19.25 5.81
N PRO A 9 -10.48 -20.58 5.70
CA PRO A 9 -11.30 -21.35 4.77
C PRO A 9 -12.78 -21.32 5.17
N LYS A 10 -13.66 -21.06 4.20
CA LYS A 10 -15.07 -21.47 4.29
C LYS A 10 -15.18 -22.93 3.85
N ALA A 11 -16.02 -23.71 4.53
CA ALA A 11 -16.18 -25.13 4.23
C ALA A 11 -16.57 -25.35 2.75
N GLY A 12 -15.76 -26.12 2.01
CA GLY A 12 -16.06 -26.56 0.63
C GLY A 12 -15.64 -25.63 -0.51
N GLU A 13 -15.06 -24.44 -0.26
CA GLU A 13 -14.95 -23.38 -1.29
C GLU A 13 -13.52 -23.01 -1.72
N THR A 14 -12.48 -23.76 -1.33
CA THR A 14 -11.12 -23.20 -1.37
C THR A 14 -10.25 -23.64 -2.54
N GLY A 15 -10.55 -24.77 -3.21
CA GLY A 15 -9.67 -25.32 -4.25
C GLY A 15 -8.29 -25.81 -3.76
N ALA A 16 -8.00 -25.70 -2.45
CA ALA A 16 -6.72 -26.10 -1.88
C ALA A 16 -6.40 -27.59 -2.08
N GLY A 17 -7.42 -28.45 -1.99
CA GLY A 17 -7.29 -29.89 -2.25
C GLY A 17 -6.88 -30.20 -3.69
N ASP A 18 -7.36 -29.41 -4.66
CA ASP A 18 -7.03 -29.57 -6.08
C ASP A 18 -5.55 -29.25 -6.32
N VAL A 19 -5.04 -28.17 -5.70
CA VAL A 19 -3.62 -27.79 -5.76
C VAL A 19 -2.72 -28.86 -5.14
N LEU A 20 -3.08 -29.38 -3.97
CA LEU A 20 -2.31 -30.43 -3.30
C LEU A 20 -2.32 -31.74 -4.11
N GLY A 21 -3.49 -32.15 -4.62
CA GLY A 21 -3.61 -33.32 -5.48
C GLY A 21 -2.78 -33.20 -6.76
N ALA A 22 -2.79 -32.02 -7.39
CA ALA A 22 -1.96 -31.73 -8.56
C ALA A 22 -0.45 -31.81 -8.24
N LEU A 23 -0.02 -31.28 -7.08
CA LEU A 23 1.39 -31.36 -6.68
C LEU A 23 1.84 -32.80 -6.42
N PHE A 24 1.01 -33.62 -5.77
CA PHE A 24 1.29 -35.05 -5.60
C PHE A 24 1.34 -35.79 -6.94
N ALA A 25 0.43 -35.48 -7.87
CA ALA A 25 0.48 -36.06 -9.21
C ALA A 25 1.78 -35.72 -9.95
N LEU A 26 2.32 -34.49 -9.80
CA LEU A 26 3.62 -34.13 -10.37
C LEU A 26 4.78 -34.88 -9.75
N LEU A 27 4.72 -35.13 -8.43
CA LEU A 27 5.70 -35.97 -7.73
C LEU A 27 5.67 -37.41 -8.23
N ASP A 28 4.48 -38.02 -8.33
CA ASP A 28 4.29 -39.39 -8.81
C ASP A 28 4.73 -39.56 -10.28
N GLN A 29 4.57 -38.51 -11.09
CA GLN A 29 5.03 -38.46 -12.48
C GLN A 29 6.55 -38.21 -12.62
N GLY A 30 7.28 -38.00 -11.52
CA GLY A 30 8.71 -37.65 -11.54
C GLY A 30 9.01 -36.27 -12.12
N ARG A 31 8.01 -35.38 -12.18
CA ARG A 31 8.14 -34.00 -12.69
C ARG A 31 8.50 -33.00 -11.60
N LEU A 32 8.40 -33.40 -10.34
CA LEU A 32 8.90 -32.69 -9.17
C LEU A 32 9.99 -33.53 -8.51
N ASP A 33 11.19 -32.98 -8.39
CA ASP A 33 12.31 -33.66 -7.73
C ASP A 33 12.05 -33.78 -6.21
N PRO A 34 12.04 -35.01 -5.65
CA PRO A 34 11.88 -35.23 -4.21
C PRO A 34 12.90 -34.49 -3.34
N GLU A 35 14.13 -34.26 -3.84
CA GLU A 35 15.19 -33.56 -3.09
C GLU A 35 14.85 -32.08 -2.84
N MET A 36 13.93 -31.50 -3.63
CA MET A 36 13.49 -30.12 -3.47
C MET A 36 12.44 -29.95 -2.37
N LEU A 37 11.73 -31.02 -1.99
CA LEU A 37 10.61 -30.94 -1.04
C LEU A 37 10.97 -30.34 0.32
N PRO A 38 12.15 -30.60 0.94
CA PRO A 38 12.53 -29.98 2.21
C PRO A 38 12.60 -28.44 2.14
N HIS A 39 13.00 -27.91 0.98
CA HIS A 39 13.24 -26.49 0.74
C HIS A 39 12.07 -25.77 0.07
N LEU A 40 11.03 -26.52 -0.33
CA LEU A 40 9.83 -25.98 -0.93
C LEU A 40 8.82 -25.48 0.13
N ARG A 41 8.32 -24.27 -0.08
CA ARG A 41 7.20 -23.66 0.65
C ARG A 41 6.03 -23.45 -0.30
N LEU A 42 4.87 -24.03 0.00
CA LEU A 42 3.65 -23.83 -0.78
C LEU A 42 2.76 -22.81 -0.07
N HIS A 43 2.45 -21.70 -0.72
CA HIS A 43 1.54 -20.67 -0.23
C HIS A 43 0.22 -20.78 -0.98
N LEU A 44 -0.84 -21.03 -0.24
CA LEU A 44 -2.21 -21.03 -0.75
C LEU A 44 -2.84 -19.68 -0.37
N ASP A 45 -2.89 -18.77 -1.34
CA ASP A 45 -3.31 -17.39 -1.15
C ASP A 45 -4.79 -17.22 -1.55
N TRP A 46 -5.53 -16.44 -0.76
CA TRP A 46 -6.84 -15.92 -1.17
C TRP A 46 -6.73 -14.41 -1.39
N ILE A 47 -6.44 -14.00 -2.62
CA ILE A 47 -6.20 -12.59 -2.91
C ILE A 47 -7.55 -11.85 -3.00
N GLN A 48 -7.86 -10.96 -2.04
CA GLN A 48 -9.17 -10.29 -2.02
C GLN A 48 -9.39 -9.26 -3.14
N TYR A 49 -8.31 -8.73 -3.71
CA TYR A 49 -8.36 -7.66 -4.70
C TYR A 49 -8.94 -8.16 -6.03
N LYS A 50 -9.78 -7.35 -6.69
CA LYS A 50 -10.34 -7.69 -8.01
C LYS A 50 -9.23 -7.81 -9.07
N ALA A 51 -8.21 -6.96 -8.97
CA ALA A 51 -7.01 -7.00 -9.79
C ALA A 51 -5.78 -6.94 -8.87
N ASN A 52 -4.70 -7.59 -9.30
CA ASN A 52 -3.44 -7.66 -8.56
C ASN A 52 -2.26 -7.83 -9.53
N PHE A 53 -1.04 -7.82 -9.01
CA PHE A 53 0.19 -7.93 -9.81
C PHE A 53 0.67 -9.36 -10.02
N ARG A 54 -0.01 -10.37 -9.49
CA ARG A 54 0.45 -11.76 -9.52
C ARG A 54 -0.17 -12.53 -10.67
N GLU A 55 0.54 -13.53 -11.17
CA GLU A 55 -0.05 -14.59 -11.97
C GLU A 55 -0.74 -15.62 -11.05
N PRO A 56 -1.64 -16.47 -11.58
CA PRO A 56 -2.34 -17.47 -10.77
C PRO A 56 -1.40 -18.39 -9.98
N VAL A 57 -0.24 -18.72 -10.55
CA VAL A 57 0.85 -19.43 -9.89
C VAL A 57 2.13 -18.62 -10.06
N THR A 58 2.79 -18.29 -8.96
CA THR A 58 4.04 -17.51 -8.93
C THR A 58 5.13 -18.30 -8.24
N VAL A 59 6.34 -18.27 -8.79
CA VAL A 59 7.54 -18.84 -8.20
C VAL A 59 8.38 -17.74 -7.59
N ARG A 60 8.89 -17.96 -6.37
CA ARG A 60 9.88 -17.08 -5.74
C ARG A 60 11.09 -17.90 -5.36
N LEU A 61 12.24 -17.50 -5.87
CA LEU A 61 13.50 -18.17 -5.57
C LEU A 61 14.30 -17.31 -4.60
N ALA A 62 14.93 -17.97 -3.63
CA ALA A 62 15.91 -17.31 -2.79
C ALA A 62 17.24 -17.16 -3.53
N ALA A 63 17.88 -16.02 -3.32
CA ALA A 63 19.19 -15.70 -3.86
C ALA A 63 20.08 -15.09 -2.78
N ASP A 64 21.37 -15.36 -2.84
CA ASP A 64 22.35 -14.74 -1.95
C ASP A 64 22.64 -13.28 -2.35
N ALA A 65 23.55 -12.62 -1.65
CA ALA A 65 23.94 -11.23 -1.93
C ALA A 65 24.58 -11.04 -3.33
N ARG A 66 25.08 -12.12 -3.95
CA ARG A 66 25.64 -12.12 -5.32
C ARG A 66 24.60 -12.43 -6.38
N GLY A 67 23.36 -12.74 -5.98
CA GLY A 67 22.29 -13.16 -6.88
C GLY A 67 22.36 -14.65 -7.25
N GLU A 68 23.23 -15.41 -6.59
CA GLU A 68 23.34 -16.85 -6.78
C GLU A 68 22.23 -17.57 -6.06
N ARG A 69 21.80 -18.67 -6.66
CA ARG A 69 20.60 -19.37 -6.24
C ARG A 69 20.80 -20.10 -4.91
N MET A 70 19.83 -19.96 -4.01
CA MET A 70 19.73 -20.74 -2.78
C MET A 70 18.68 -21.86 -2.91
N ALA A 71 18.70 -22.80 -1.97
CA ALA A 71 17.79 -23.94 -1.98
C ALA A 71 16.32 -23.57 -1.75
N LEU A 72 16.06 -22.52 -0.95
CA LEU A 72 14.70 -22.09 -0.62
C LEU A 72 13.94 -21.63 -1.88
N ALA A 73 12.75 -22.22 -2.06
CA ALA A 73 11.81 -21.83 -3.10
C ALA A 73 10.38 -21.74 -2.54
N GLU A 74 9.64 -20.72 -2.96
CA GLU A 74 8.21 -20.58 -2.67
C GLU A 74 7.38 -20.75 -3.96
N LEU A 75 6.33 -21.55 -3.87
CA LEU A 75 5.24 -21.59 -4.85
C LEU A 75 4.04 -20.90 -4.24
N ALA A 76 3.59 -19.79 -4.81
CA ALA A 76 2.40 -19.07 -4.37
C ALA A 76 1.26 -19.24 -5.37
N VAL A 77 0.11 -19.70 -4.89
CA VAL A 77 -1.05 -20.05 -5.71
C VAL A 77 -2.24 -19.19 -5.28
N ASP A 78 -2.76 -18.37 -6.19
CA ASP A 78 -4.00 -17.62 -5.97
C ASP A 78 -5.21 -18.52 -6.24
N LEU A 79 -5.76 -19.07 -5.17
CA LEU A 79 -6.87 -20.01 -5.20
C LEU A 79 -8.14 -19.46 -5.88
N ARG A 80 -8.27 -18.13 -6.00
CA ARG A 80 -9.43 -17.52 -6.68
C ARG A 80 -9.29 -17.48 -8.20
N ARG A 81 -8.05 -17.56 -8.71
CA ARG A 81 -7.73 -17.43 -10.14
C ARG A 81 -7.27 -18.73 -10.76
N THR A 82 -6.74 -19.65 -9.96
CA THR A 82 -6.36 -20.98 -10.43
C THR A 82 -7.60 -21.76 -10.88
N SER A 83 -7.57 -22.25 -12.12
CA SER A 83 -8.61 -23.13 -12.65
C SER A 83 -8.27 -24.59 -12.34
N ARG A 84 -9.28 -25.39 -11.97
CA ARG A 84 -9.13 -26.84 -11.79
C ARG A 84 -8.59 -27.54 -13.04
N ASP A 85 -8.96 -27.07 -14.22
CA ASP A 85 -8.56 -27.68 -15.48
C ASP A 85 -7.11 -27.38 -15.87
N ARG A 86 -6.52 -26.33 -15.26
CA ARG A 86 -5.17 -25.86 -15.58
C ARG A 86 -4.17 -26.00 -14.44
N VAL A 87 -4.63 -26.30 -13.22
CA VAL A 87 -3.77 -26.31 -12.02
C VAL A 87 -2.57 -27.23 -12.17
N ILE A 88 -2.70 -28.40 -12.82
CA ILE A 88 -1.58 -29.31 -13.05
C ILE A 88 -0.56 -28.68 -14.02
N ASP A 89 -1.01 -28.11 -15.13
CA ASP A 89 -0.12 -27.51 -16.13
C ASP A 89 0.57 -26.24 -15.59
N ASP A 90 -0.19 -25.38 -14.91
CA ASP A 90 0.31 -24.16 -14.28
C ASP A 90 1.36 -24.50 -13.21
N LEU A 91 1.09 -25.49 -12.34
CA LEU A 91 2.05 -25.96 -11.35
C LEU A 91 3.26 -26.64 -12.00
N ALA A 92 3.07 -27.38 -13.08
CA ALA A 92 4.18 -28.05 -13.73
C ALA A 92 5.16 -27.07 -14.35
N GLY A 93 4.66 -26.01 -15.01
CA GLY A 93 5.50 -24.92 -15.51
C GLY A 93 6.25 -24.23 -14.38
N ALA A 94 5.57 -23.96 -13.27
CA ALA A 94 6.17 -23.38 -12.08
C ALA A 94 7.28 -24.28 -11.50
N VAL A 95 7.00 -25.55 -11.24
CA VAL A 95 7.97 -26.52 -10.70
C VAL A 95 9.17 -26.70 -11.63
N ALA A 96 8.96 -26.77 -12.95
CA ALA A 96 10.05 -26.87 -13.92
C ALA A 96 11.02 -25.68 -13.84
N SER A 97 10.48 -24.47 -13.61
CA SER A 97 11.33 -23.28 -13.39
C SER A 97 12.12 -23.34 -12.08
N VAL A 98 11.60 -24.02 -11.06
CA VAL A 98 12.35 -24.31 -9.83
C VAL A 98 13.40 -25.40 -10.09
N GLY A 99 13.16 -26.41 -10.92
CA GLY A 99 14.17 -27.44 -11.22
C GLY A 99 15.34 -26.95 -12.10
N ALA A 100 15.15 -25.86 -12.85
CA ALA A 100 16.16 -25.40 -13.81
C ALA A 100 17.42 -24.85 -13.12
N ALA A 101 18.60 -25.35 -13.51
CA ALA A 101 19.92 -24.88 -13.07
C ALA A 101 20.30 -23.54 -13.73
N VAL A 102 19.39 -22.57 -13.67
CA VAL A 102 19.57 -21.23 -14.25
C VAL A 102 19.77 -20.24 -13.09
N PRO A 103 20.77 -19.34 -13.13
CA PRO A 103 20.92 -18.26 -12.15
C PRO A 103 19.61 -17.48 -12.00
N VAL A 104 19.27 -17.03 -10.79
CA VAL A 104 17.98 -16.33 -10.50
C VAL A 104 17.81 -15.09 -11.39
N GLY A 105 18.92 -14.44 -11.80
CA GLY A 105 18.94 -13.34 -12.76
C GLY A 105 18.85 -13.74 -14.25
N ALA A 106 19.19 -14.98 -14.60
CA ALA A 106 19.24 -15.49 -15.97
C ALA A 106 17.96 -16.21 -16.43
N ILE A 107 16.99 -16.44 -15.54
CA ILE A 107 15.60 -16.84 -15.89
C ILE A 107 14.91 -15.75 -16.77
N ALA A 108 15.60 -14.64 -17.02
CA ALA A 108 15.14 -13.45 -17.70
C ALA A 108 15.38 -13.39 -19.23
N ARG A 109 16.13 -14.32 -19.84
CA ARG A 109 16.44 -14.17 -21.29
C ARG A 109 15.74 -15.12 -22.26
N ASP A 110 15.25 -16.29 -21.84
CA ASP A 110 14.67 -17.25 -22.81
C ASP A 110 13.53 -18.15 -22.29
N ALA A 111 13.07 -18.02 -21.05
CA ALA A 111 12.13 -19.00 -20.47
C ALA A 111 10.63 -18.67 -20.64
N GLY A 112 10.27 -17.55 -21.27
CA GLY A 112 8.86 -17.22 -21.48
C GLY A 112 8.70 -15.91 -22.21
N ASP A 113 7.80 -15.91 -23.18
CA ASP A 113 7.28 -14.77 -23.89
C ASP A 113 6.79 -13.68 -22.90
N ARG A 114 7.68 -12.80 -22.42
CA ARG A 114 7.38 -11.68 -21.50
C ARG A 114 8.33 -10.51 -21.73
N ILE A 115 7.87 -9.30 -21.40
CA ILE A 115 8.66 -8.07 -21.53
C ILE A 115 8.94 -7.52 -20.15
N VAL A 116 10.21 -7.59 -19.73
CA VAL A 116 10.69 -7.00 -18.48
C VAL A 116 10.69 -5.48 -18.59
N VAL A 117 10.01 -4.80 -17.66
CA VAL A 117 9.86 -3.34 -17.63
C VAL A 117 10.95 -2.69 -16.78
N GLU A 118 11.39 -3.37 -15.73
CA GLU A 118 12.43 -2.88 -14.81
C GLU A 118 13.34 -4.01 -14.34
N ASP A 119 14.51 -3.64 -13.82
CA ASP A 119 15.43 -4.58 -13.19
C ASP A 119 14.98 -4.92 -11.77
N TRP A 120 15.63 -5.89 -11.12
CA TRP A 120 15.32 -6.26 -9.74
C TRP A 120 15.59 -5.11 -8.77
N VAL A 121 14.58 -4.72 -8.01
CA VAL A 121 14.65 -3.65 -7.01
C VAL A 121 13.86 -4.04 -5.75
N PRO A 122 14.13 -3.44 -4.59
CA PRO A 122 13.23 -3.53 -3.44
C PRO A 122 11.80 -3.12 -3.83
N LEU A 123 10.78 -3.75 -3.23
CA LEU A 123 9.38 -3.47 -3.59
C LEU A 123 9.04 -1.98 -3.46
N GLY A 124 9.60 -1.28 -2.47
CA GLY A 124 9.39 0.14 -2.22
C GLY A 124 10.01 1.06 -3.28
N GLU A 125 10.78 0.51 -4.22
CA GLU A 125 11.42 1.21 -5.34
C GLU A 125 10.85 0.81 -6.71
N SER A 126 9.97 -0.18 -6.76
CA SER A 126 9.33 -0.63 -8.01
C SER A 126 8.55 0.50 -8.70
N SER A 127 8.53 0.46 -10.03
CA SER A 127 7.78 1.37 -10.90
C SER A 127 6.27 1.40 -10.61
N ILE A 128 5.71 0.41 -9.92
CA ILE A 128 4.30 0.46 -9.47
C ILE A 128 4.00 1.71 -8.65
N TRP A 129 4.97 2.21 -7.88
CA TRP A 129 4.80 3.43 -7.08
C TRP A 129 4.91 4.69 -7.93
N GLN A 130 5.65 4.65 -9.03
CA GLN A 130 5.66 5.73 -10.02
C GLN A 130 4.33 5.79 -10.77
N PHE A 131 3.78 4.64 -11.15
CA PHE A 131 2.41 4.55 -11.68
C PHE A 131 1.37 5.07 -10.68
N ASN A 132 1.48 4.69 -9.40
CA ASN A 132 0.61 5.19 -8.34
C ASN A 132 0.67 6.72 -8.20
N ARG A 133 1.88 7.28 -8.20
CA ARG A 133 2.08 8.73 -8.18
C ARG A 133 1.45 9.39 -9.40
N LEU A 134 1.70 8.86 -10.60
CA LEU A 134 1.12 9.36 -11.86
C LEU A 134 -0.41 9.33 -11.82
N PHE A 135 -1.00 8.26 -11.27
CA PHE A 135 -2.44 8.11 -11.06
C PHE A 135 -3.03 9.29 -10.31
N TRP A 136 -2.52 9.58 -9.12
CA TRP A 136 -3.02 10.66 -8.29
C TRP A 136 -2.68 12.06 -8.84
N GLN A 137 -1.56 12.24 -9.54
CA GLN A 137 -1.23 13.50 -10.23
C GLN A 137 -2.17 13.79 -11.41
N ARG A 138 -2.64 12.75 -12.09
CA ARG A 138 -3.42 12.81 -13.34
C ARG A 138 -4.79 12.15 -13.19
N LEU A 139 -5.34 12.18 -11.99
CA LEU A 139 -6.60 11.52 -11.64
C LEU A 139 -7.74 11.94 -12.57
N ALA A 140 -7.84 13.23 -12.89
CA ALA A 140 -8.85 13.75 -13.79
C ALA A 140 -8.76 13.19 -15.22
N ASP A 141 -7.56 12.89 -15.72
CA ASP A 141 -7.39 12.27 -17.04
C ASP A 141 -7.86 10.81 -17.00
N TRP A 142 -7.50 10.11 -15.92
CA TRP A 142 -7.88 8.72 -15.71
C TRP A 142 -9.40 8.58 -15.58
N GLU A 143 -10.05 9.37 -14.72
CA GLU A 143 -11.51 9.34 -14.49
C GLU A 143 -12.29 9.68 -15.77
N ARG A 144 -11.79 10.65 -16.56
CA ARG A 144 -12.40 11.02 -17.84
C ARG A 144 -12.43 9.83 -18.80
N GLN A 145 -11.34 9.08 -18.90
CA GLN A 145 -11.26 7.95 -19.82
C GLN A 145 -11.92 6.68 -19.27
N SER A 146 -11.93 6.50 -17.94
CA SER A 146 -12.59 5.36 -17.31
C SER A 146 -14.11 5.53 -17.24
N GLY A 147 -14.60 6.77 -17.33
CA GLY A 147 -16.01 7.14 -17.22
C GLY A 147 -16.55 7.01 -15.79
N ARG A 148 -15.69 6.84 -14.80
CA ARG A 148 -16.05 6.66 -13.38
C ARG A 148 -15.04 7.34 -12.47
N GLY A 149 -15.51 7.87 -11.34
CA GLY A 149 -14.64 8.38 -10.29
C GLY A 149 -13.88 7.26 -9.58
N PHE A 150 -12.70 7.54 -9.03
CA PHE A 150 -11.91 6.52 -8.34
C PHE A 150 -12.66 5.92 -7.14
N GLU A 151 -13.54 6.69 -6.48
CA GLU A 151 -14.29 6.19 -5.34
C GLU A 151 -15.19 5.00 -5.71
N ALA A 152 -15.61 4.89 -6.98
CA ALA A 152 -16.38 3.75 -7.49
C ALA A 152 -15.59 2.44 -7.49
N ALA A 153 -14.25 2.49 -7.46
CA ALA A 153 -13.40 1.32 -7.35
C ALA A 153 -13.28 0.79 -5.91
N LEU A 154 -13.58 1.63 -4.90
CA LEU A 154 -13.53 1.23 -3.49
C LEU A 154 -14.53 0.09 -3.20
N PRO A 155 -14.29 -0.76 -2.19
CA PRO A 155 -15.16 -1.90 -1.90
C PRO A 155 -16.66 -1.56 -1.71
N SER A 156 -16.96 -0.36 -1.20
CA SER A 156 -18.33 0.16 -1.03
C SER A 156 -18.81 1.09 -2.14
N GLY A 157 -17.99 1.37 -3.17
CA GLY A 157 -18.24 2.40 -4.17
C GLY A 157 -18.23 3.84 -3.65
N ARG A 158 -17.77 4.03 -2.40
CA ARG A 158 -17.62 5.31 -1.70
C ARG A 158 -16.53 5.19 -0.64
N SER A 159 -15.91 6.30 -0.28
CA SER A 159 -14.95 6.35 0.83
C SER A 159 -15.65 6.19 2.18
N ASP A 160 -15.15 5.25 3.00
CA ASP A 160 -15.58 5.08 4.39
C ASP A 160 -15.32 6.35 5.22
N ALA A 161 -14.35 7.18 4.81
CA ALA A 161 -14.04 8.47 5.45
C ALA A 161 -15.23 9.44 5.43
N ASN A 162 -16.10 9.32 4.42
CA ASN A 162 -17.26 10.19 4.25
C ASN A 162 -18.48 9.70 5.07
N HIS A 163 -18.33 8.66 5.90
CA HIS A 163 -19.44 8.13 6.68
C HIS A 163 -19.91 9.18 7.72
N PRO A 164 -21.18 9.64 7.70
CA PRO A 164 -21.61 10.77 8.53
C PRO A 164 -21.39 10.57 10.04
N ALA A 165 -21.63 9.37 10.55
CA ALA A 165 -21.38 9.05 11.96
C ALA A 165 -19.88 9.05 12.31
N ALA A 166 -19.01 8.62 11.39
CA ALA A 166 -17.56 8.63 11.63
C ALA A 166 -17.04 10.08 11.67
N VAL A 167 -17.53 10.92 10.75
CA VAL A 167 -17.22 12.37 10.74
C VAL A 167 -17.72 13.03 12.02
N ALA A 168 -18.95 12.72 12.46
CA ALA A 168 -19.52 13.28 13.69
C ALA A 168 -18.70 12.90 14.93
N ASP A 169 -18.27 11.65 15.05
CA ASP A 169 -17.43 11.19 16.16
C ASP A 169 -16.04 11.87 16.11
N ALA A 170 -15.42 12.00 14.94
CA ALA A 170 -14.14 12.71 14.79
C ALA A 170 -14.24 14.20 15.16
N VAL A 171 -15.35 14.88 14.83
CA VAL A 171 -15.60 16.25 15.28
C VAL A 171 -15.80 16.31 16.79
N ALA A 172 -16.52 15.36 17.38
CA ALA A 172 -16.78 15.31 18.81
C ALA A 172 -15.49 15.10 19.63
N ASP A 173 -14.59 14.24 19.16
CA ASP A 173 -13.28 14.01 19.78
C ASP A 173 -12.44 15.30 19.76
N PHE A 174 -12.36 15.96 18.59
CA PHE A 174 -11.63 17.22 18.49
C PHE A 174 -12.25 18.32 19.34
N TRP A 175 -13.58 18.41 19.36
CA TRP A 175 -14.32 19.36 20.19
C TRP A 175 -14.02 19.19 21.68
N THR A 176 -13.94 17.94 22.13
CA THR A 176 -13.60 17.61 23.52
C THR A 176 -12.22 18.14 23.88
N LEU A 177 -11.22 17.94 23.02
CA LEU A 177 -9.89 18.51 23.20
C LEU A 177 -9.92 20.04 23.33
N LEU A 178 -10.64 20.74 22.43
CA LEU A 178 -10.72 22.21 22.47
C LEU A 178 -11.34 22.72 23.78
N VAL A 179 -12.45 22.10 24.22
CA VAL A 179 -13.11 22.45 25.48
C VAL A 179 -12.20 22.22 26.68
N GLU A 180 -11.42 21.13 26.70
CA GLU A 180 -10.48 20.86 27.78
C GLU A 180 -9.34 21.87 27.84
N LEU A 181 -8.78 22.25 26.68
CA LEU A 181 -7.75 23.27 26.60
C LEU A 181 -8.27 24.64 27.03
N ASP A 182 -9.47 25.01 26.59
CA ASP A 182 -10.09 26.29 26.92
C ASP A 182 -10.36 26.42 28.42
N LYS A 183 -10.92 25.37 29.05
CA LYS A 183 -11.12 25.29 30.51
C LYS A 183 -9.84 25.49 31.32
N ARG A 184 -8.69 25.11 30.75
CA ARG A 184 -7.36 25.24 31.38
C ARG A 184 -6.64 26.55 31.00
N GLY A 185 -7.24 27.39 30.16
CA GLY A 185 -6.58 28.59 29.62
C GLY A 185 -5.40 28.26 28.69
N GLN A 186 -5.40 27.07 28.09
CA GLN A 186 -4.32 26.53 27.25
C GLN A 186 -4.69 26.48 25.76
N LEU A 187 -5.89 26.92 25.38
CA LEU A 187 -6.32 26.92 23.99
C LEU A 187 -5.60 28.03 23.19
N PRO A 188 -4.82 27.70 22.14
CA PRO A 188 -4.14 28.71 21.34
C PRO A 188 -5.11 29.66 20.63
N ALA A 189 -4.70 30.91 20.37
CA ALA A 189 -5.54 31.91 19.72
C ALA A 189 -6.05 31.44 18.34
N GLU A 190 -5.17 30.82 17.54
CA GLU A 190 -5.50 30.17 16.28
C GLU A 190 -5.53 28.65 16.44
N ILE A 191 -6.56 28.01 15.89
CA ILE A 191 -6.79 26.57 16.02
C ILE A 191 -6.41 25.91 14.70
N PHE A 192 -5.24 25.27 14.63
CA PHE A 192 -4.78 24.60 13.41
C PHE A 192 -5.28 23.14 13.36
N ALA A 193 -5.91 22.78 12.25
CA ALA A 193 -6.26 21.43 11.87
C ALA A 193 -5.74 21.14 10.45
N LEU A 194 -5.33 19.91 10.18
CA LEU A 194 -4.71 19.52 8.92
C LEU A 194 -5.31 18.22 8.41
N GLU A 195 -5.66 18.17 7.12
CA GLU A 195 -5.97 16.94 6.41
C GLU A 195 -4.94 16.73 5.29
N ILE A 196 -4.20 15.61 5.33
CA ILE A 196 -3.21 15.23 4.30
C ILE A 196 -3.82 14.14 3.41
N GLY A 197 -3.69 14.30 2.10
CA GLY A 197 -4.32 13.41 1.11
C GLY A 197 -5.82 13.66 1.03
N VAL A 198 -6.22 14.91 0.77
CA VAL A 198 -7.62 15.37 0.89
C VAL A 198 -8.58 14.75 -0.12
N GLY A 199 -8.07 14.14 -1.20
CA GLY A 199 -8.87 13.54 -2.25
C GLY A 199 -9.90 14.54 -2.82
N SER A 200 -11.18 14.16 -2.82
CA SER A 200 -12.25 15.04 -3.31
C SER A 200 -12.64 16.18 -2.36
N GLY A 201 -12.07 16.27 -1.15
CA GLY A 201 -12.41 17.27 -0.12
C GLY A 201 -13.78 17.06 0.54
N THR A 202 -14.55 16.05 0.13
CA THR A 202 -15.90 15.79 0.66
C THR A 202 -15.89 15.57 2.18
N ARG A 203 -14.92 14.81 2.69
CA ARG A 203 -14.79 14.59 4.14
C ARG A 203 -14.55 15.91 4.88
N ALA A 204 -13.60 16.72 4.41
CA ALA A 204 -13.28 18.01 5.01
C ALA A 204 -14.52 18.92 5.06
N GLY A 205 -15.32 18.97 3.98
CA GLY A 205 -16.59 19.70 3.96
C GLY A 205 -17.57 19.21 5.03
N LEU A 206 -17.84 17.90 5.08
CA LEU A 206 -18.72 17.30 6.10
C LEU A 206 -18.24 17.58 7.53
N TRP A 207 -16.91 17.55 7.74
CA TRP A 207 -16.29 17.83 9.04
C TRP A 207 -16.48 19.31 9.42
N LEU A 208 -16.23 20.23 8.50
CA LEU A 208 -16.35 21.68 8.71
C LEU A 208 -17.80 22.11 8.94
N ASP A 209 -18.76 21.57 8.17
CA ASP A 209 -20.19 21.76 8.36
C ASP A 209 -20.60 21.36 9.78
N ARG A 210 -20.17 20.18 10.21
CA ARG A 210 -20.51 19.64 11.53
C ARG A 210 -19.85 20.43 12.66
N PHE A 211 -18.58 20.81 12.51
CA PHE A 211 -17.86 21.61 13.49
C PHE A 211 -18.50 23.00 13.66
N LYS A 212 -18.83 23.67 12.54
CA LYS A 212 -19.51 24.97 12.55
C LYS A 212 -20.87 24.89 13.25
N ALA A 213 -21.68 23.89 12.93
CA ALA A 213 -22.99 23.72 13.55
C ALA A 213 -22.91 23.53 15.07
N ILE A 214 -21.88 22.84 15.57
CA ILE A 214 -21.66 22.68 17.01
C ILE A 214 -21.22 24.01 17.65
N ASP A 215 -20.34 24.75 17.00
CA ASP A 215 -19.88 26.07 17.49
C ASP A 215 -21.04 27.08 17.57
N GLU A 216 -21.88 27.14 16.54
CA GLU A 216 -23.06 28.01 16.51
C GLU A 216 -24.06 27.63 17.61
N ALA A 217 -24.30 26.34 17.82
CA ALA A 217 -25.22 25.86 18.86
C ALA A 217 -24.70 26.11 20.29
N ARG A 218 -23.38 26.15 20.49
CA ARG A 218 -22.74 26.31 21.81
C ARG A 218 -22.22 27.72 22.07
N ALA A 219 -22.18 28.58 21.05
CA ALA A 219 -21.64 29.94 21.10
C ALA A 219 -20.22 30.03 21.67
N THR A 220 -19.36 29.06 21.34
CA THR A 220 -17.97 28.99 21.85
C THR A 220 -16.98 29.88 21.08
N GLY A 221 -17.27 30.22 19.83
CA GLY A 221 -16.40 31.07 19.00
C GLY A 221 -15.13 30.37 18.52
N PHE A 222 -15.12 29.03 18.48
CA PHE A 222 -13.98 28.25 17.99
C PHE A 222 -13.90 28.24 16.46
N TYR A 223 -15.03 28.22 15.75
CA TYR A 223 -15.03 28.11 14.29
C TYR A 223 -14.34 29.31 13.60
N PRO A 224 -14.58 30.58 13.98
CA PRO A 224 -13.86 31.71 13.40
C PRO A 224 -12.32 31.70 13.63
N ARG A 225 -11.85 30.97 14.65
CA ARG A 225 -10.43 30.82 14.99
C ARG A 225 -9.77 29.65 14.26
N LEU A 226 -10.56 28.82 13.60
CA LEU A 226 -10.09 27.65 12.87
C LEU A 226 -9.21 28.07 11.68
N ARG A 227 -8.13 27.30 11.48
CA ARG A 227 -7.24 27.31 10.33
C ARG A 227 -7.14 25.88 9.83
N PHE A 228 -8.03 25.49 8.93
CA PHE A 228 -8.11 24.15 8.39
C PHE A 228 -7.27 24.06 7.11
N LEU A 229 -6.26 23.21 7.13
CA LEU A 229 -5.30 23.08 6.03
C LEU A 229 -5.65 21.84 5.21
N LEU A 230 -5.86 22.05 3.91
CA LEU A 230 -5.99 21.00 2.91
C LEU A 230 -4.63 20.75 2.26
N ALA A 231 -4.07 19.57 2.48
CA ALA A 231 -2.73 19.21 2.02
C ALA A 231 -2.77 18.03 1.05
N ASP A 232 -2.18 18.22 -0.13
CA ASP A 232 -1.99 17.19 -1.15
C ASP A 232 -0.85 17.65 -2.07
N TYR A 233 -0.17 16.75 -2.77
CA TYR A 233 0.86 17.15 -3.73
C TYR A 233 0.25 17.47 -5.11
N SER A 234 -0.97 17.02 -5.39
CA SER A 234 -1.66 17.20 -6.66
C SER A 234 -2.49 18.48 -6.64
N LEU A 235 -2.05 19.50 -7.41
CA LEU A 235 -2.79 20.76 -7.54
C LEU A 235 -4.23 20.57 -8.04
N PRO A 236 -4.51 19.73 -9.07
CA PRO A 236 -5.89 19.47 -9.49
C PRO A 236 -6.76 18.85 -8.39
N THR A 237 -6.18 18.01 -7.52
CA THR A 237 -6.87 17.44 -6.36
C THR A 237 -7.19 18.53 -5.34
N LEU A 238 -6.24 19.44 -5.07
CA LEU A 238 -6.46 20.58 -4.19
C LEU A 238 -7.55 21.53 -4.71
N ASP A 239 -7.58 21.84 -6.01
CA ASP A 239 -8.62 22.67 -6.63
C ASP A 239 -10.02 22.04 -6.46
N ARG A 240 -10.11 20.72 -6.69
CA ARG A 240 -11.35 19.95 -6.45
C ARG A 240 -11.75 19.98 -4.98
N ALA A 241 -10.81 19.82 -4.05
CA ALA A 241 -11.08 19.83 -2.63
C ALA A 241 -11.53 21.21 -2.12
N MET A 242 -10.96 22.30 -2.64
CA MET A 242 -11.42 23.66 -2.32
C MET A 242 -12.84 23.92 -2.78
N SER A 243 -13.19 23.45 -3.97
CA SER A 243 -14.55 23.55 -4.49
C SER A 243 -15.56 22.85 -3.55
N ALA A 244 -15.15 21.74 -2.91
CA ALA A 244 -15.99 21.01 -1.97
C ALA A 244 -16.18 21.74 -0.62
N VAL A 245 -15.35 22.73 -0.30
CA VAL A 245 -15.39 23.50 0.97
C VAL A 245 -15.56 25.00 0.75
N GLU A 246 -16.10 25.40 -0.40
CA GLU A 246 -16.32 26.80 -0.81
C GLU A 246 -17.03 27.63 0.27
N THR A 247 -18.00 27.03 0.96
CA THR A 247 -18.78 27.64 2.07
C THR A 247 -17.96 27.94 3.33
N HIS A 248 -16.73 27.41 3.41
CA HIS A 248 -15.80 27.54 4.53
C HIS A 248 -14.49 28.25 4.14
N ARG A 249 -14.43 28.88 2.96
CA ARG A 249 -13.21 29.50 2.41
C ARG A 249 -12.48 30.46 3.36
N ASP A 250 -13.20 31.08 4.29
CA ASP A 250 -12.62 32.04 5.25
C ASP A 250 -11.76 31.39 6.34
N VAL A 251 -11.90 30.07 6.55
CA VAL A 251 -11.15 29.29 7.55
C VAL A 251 -10.27 28.20 6.94
N VAL A 252 -10.33 28.02 5.62
CA VAL A 252 -9.61 26.97 4.89
C VAL A 252 -8.44 27.55 4.11
N SER A 253 -7.33 26.82 4.03
CA SER A 253 -6.23 27.11 3.10
C SER A 253 -5.68 25.84 2.46
N MET A 254 -5.23 25.93 1.22
CA MET A 254 -4.53 24.84 0.53
C MET A 254 -3.02 24.95 0.72
N ILE A 255 -2.35 23.80 0.78
CA ILE A 255 -0.90 23.74 0.78
C ILE A 255 -0.38 22.51 0.05
N ALA A 256 0.37 22.75 -1.04
CA ALA A 256 1.02 21.68 -1.79
C ALA A 256 2.02 20.95 -0.88
N THR A 257 1.75 19.68 -0.58
CA THR A 257 2.45 18.92 0.45
C THR A 257 2.65 17.47 0.01
N ASP A 258 3.90 17.00 0.06
CA ASP A 258 4.18 15.56 -0.08
C ASP A 258 3.85 14.84 1.23
N ALA A 259 2.98 13.85 1.17
CA ALA A 259 2.57 13.06 2.33
C ALA A 259 3.74 12.30 2.97
N LEU A 260 4.82 12.00 2.25
CA LEU A 260 6.04 11.41 2.83
C LEU A 260 6.74 12.37 3.79
N ASN A 261 6.73 13.67 3.49
CA ASN A 261 7.44 14.66 4.28
C ASN A 261 6.66 15.97 4.42
N PRO A 262 5.53 15.96 5.16
CA PRO A 262 4.74 17.17 5.38
C PRO A 262 5.52 18.27 6.12
N LEU A 263 6.50 17.88 6.95
CA LEU A 263 7.38 18.79 7.68
C LEU A 263 8.10 19.78 6.78
N ARG A 264 8.46 19.35 5.55
CA ARG A 264 9.17 20.20 4.59
C ARG A 264 8.37 21.45 4.23
N ALA A 265 7.07 21.30 3.97
CA ALA A 265 6.18 22.41 3.63
C ALA A 265 5.64 23.12 4.89
N LEU A 266 5.47 22.40 5.99
CA LEU A 266 4.74 22.85 7.17
C LEU A 266 5.63 23.16 8.39
N SER A 267 6.95 23.29 8.21
CA SER A 267 7.89 23.51 9.31
C SER A 267 7.57 24.73 10.20
N PHE A 268 6.92 25.76 9.66
CA PHE A 268 6.46 26.93 10.41
C PHE A 268 5.30 26.65 11.38
N LEU A 269 4.68 25.46 11.26
CA LEU A 269 3.61 24.94 12.13
C LEU A 269 4.10 23.87 13.11
N ARG A 270 5.42 23.68 13.27
CA ARG A 270 5.97 22.80 14.31
C ARG A 270 5.33 23.12 15.66
N TYR A 271 4.81 22.09 16.31
CA TYR A 271 4.14 22.14 17.60
C TYR A 271 2.87 23.01 17.68
N LYS A 272 2.18 23.25 16.56
CA LYS A 272 0.98 24.10 16.52
C LYS A 272 -0.31 23.38 16.12
N ILE A 273 -0.23 22.24 15.43
CA ILE A 273 -1.41 21.58 14.87
C ILE A 273 -2.08 20.71 15.94
N LEU A 274 -3.34 20.98 16.25
CA LEU A 274 -4.09 20.24 17.28
C LEU A 274 -4.69 18.93 16.75
N TYR A 275 -4.94 18.85 15.44
CA TYR A 275 -5.55 17.69 14.81
C TYR A 275 -4.98 17.50 13.41
N VAL A 276 -4.38 16.33 13.18
CA VAL A 276 -3.96 15.89 11.84
C VAL A 276 -4.77 14.66 11.47
N HIS A 277 -5.27 14.64 10.23
CA HIS A 277 -6.05 13.53 9.71
C HIS A 277 -5.56 13.06 8.34
N LEU A 278 -5.55 11.74 8.15
CA LEU A 278 -5.29 11.10 6.86
C LEU A 278 -6.31 9.99 6.62
N THR A 279 -6.70 9.75 5.37
CA THR A 279 -7.48 8.56 4.99
C THR A 279 -7.01 7.96 3.68
N ASN A 280 -6.75 6.65 3.68
CA ASN A 280 -6.24 5.89 2.53
C ASN A 280 -5.00 6.56 1.92
N VAL A 281 -4.09 6.99 2.80
CA VAL A 281 -2.82 7.59 2.40
C VAL A 281 -1.70 6.61 2.66
N TYR A 282 -1.62 6.04 3.86
CA TYR A 282 -0.51 5.16 4.25
C TYR A 282 -0.51 3.85 3.44
N ASP A 283 -1.68 3.31 3.08
CA ASP A 283 -1.80 2.17 2.16
C ASP A 283 -1.41 2.47 0.71
N ASN A 284 -1.29 3.75 0.35
CA ASN A 284 -0.89 4.22 -0.98
C ASN A 284 0.57 4.69 -1.03
N LEU A 285 1.33 4.54 0.07
CA LEU A 285 2.75 4.92 0.14
C LEU A 285 3.68 3.72 -0.06
N PRO A 286 4.92 3.95 -0.56
CA PRO A 286 5.88 2.88 -0.82
C PRO A 286 6.20 2.01 0.41
N VAL A 287 6.37 0.71 0.17
CA VAL A 287 6.62 -0.30 1.19
C VAL A 287 7.55 -1.38 0.67
N ASP A 288 8.47 -1.81 1.53
CA ASP A 288 9.29 -2.99 1.32
C ASP A 288 8.70 -4.18 2.08
N GLU A 289 9.06 -5.39 1.69
CA GLU A 289 8.61 -6.61 2.37
C GLU A 289 9.81 -7.46 2.79
N LEU A 290 9.75 -8.01 4.00
CA LEU A 290 10.71 -8.96 4.51
C LEU A 290 10.06 -10.33 4.69
N VAL A 291 10.86 -11.36 4.51
CA VAL A 291 10.50 -12.75 4.73
C VAL A 291 11.48 -13.35 5.72
N ARG A 292 10.98 -13.91 6.82
CA ARG A 292 11.75 -14.75 7.75
C ARG A 292 11.37 -16.21 7.50
N ARG A 293 12.36 -17.05 7.18
CA ARG A 293 12.19 -18.50 6.97
C ARG A 293 13.37 -19.22 7.55
N ASP A 294 13.11 -20.28 8.33
CA ASP A 294 14.17 -21.16 8.86
C ASP A 294 15.26 -20.37 9.63
N GLY A 295 14.86 -19.29 10.31
CA GLY A 295 15.76 -18.39 11.04
C GLY A 295 16.53 -17.38 10.18
N GLN A 296 16.44 -17.46 8.85
CA GLN A 296 17.07 -16.53 7.91
C GLN A 296 16.11 -15.40 7.52
N LEU A 297 16.68 -14.23 7.18
CA LEU A 297 15.94 -13.04 6.76
C LEU A 297 16.21 -12.75 5.29
N TYR A 298 15.16 -12.39 4.55
CA TYR A 298 15.22 -12.07 3.14
C TYR A 298 14.45 -10.79 2.85
N LEU A 299 15.00 -9.94 1.98
CA LEU A 299 14.28 -8.85 1.34
C LEU A 299 13.51 -9.38 0.13
N VAL A 300 12.24 -9.02 0.02
CA VAL A 300 11.48 -9.23 -1.21
C VAL A 300 11.90 -8.17 -2.21
N GLU A 301 12.56 -8.62 -3.27
CA GLU A 301 12.82 -7.80 -4.45
C GLU A 301 11.84 -8.16 -5.55
N THR A 302 11.46 -7.16 -6.32
CA THR A 302 10.52 -7.30 -7.42
C THR A 302 11.09 -6.80 -8.72
N ARG A 303 10.55 -7.32 -9.82
CA ARG A 303 10.67 -6.69 -11.13
C ARG A 303 9.31 -6.69 -11.82
N ALA A 304 8.90 -5.53 -12.32
CA ALA A 304 7.72 -5.41 -13.16
C ALA A 304 7.96 -5.98 -14.56
N TYR A 305 6.95 -6.67 -15.09
CA TYR A 305 6.93 -7.20 -16.44
C TYR A 305 5.51 -7.21 -17.02
N LEU A 306 5.42 -7.34 -18.34
CA LEU A 306 4.18 -7.63 -19.06
C LEU A 306 4.24 -9.05 -19.61
N PRO A 307 3.22 -9.90 -19.37
CA PRO A 307 3.10 -11.17 -20.08
C PRO A 307 3.09 -10.94 -21.61
N GLY A 308 3.77 -11.78 -22.38
CA GLY A 308 4.02 -11.55 -23.81
C GLY A 308 2.78 -11.41 -24.68
N PRO A 309 1.71 -12.20 -24.50
CA PRO A 309 0.44 -11.95 -25.18
C PRO A 309 -0.12 -10.56 -24.91
N VAL A 310 -0.07 -10.11 -23.65
CA VAL A 310 -0.54 -8.78 -23.22
C VAL A 310 0.34 -7.69 -23.82
N ALA A 311 1.67 -7.87 -23.75
CA ALA A 311 2.63 -6.95 -24.31
C ALA A 311 2.43 -6.77 -25.83
N ARG A 312 2.24 -7.86 -26.59
CA ARG A 312 1.93 -7.79 -28.03
C ARG A 312 0.63 -7.04 -28.31
N THR A 313 -0.41 -7.28 -27.53
CA THR A 313 -1.69 -6.56 -27.69
C THR A 313 -1.51 -5.06 -27.46
N ILE A 314 -0.81 -4.66 -26.39
CA ILE A 314 -0.52 -3.25 -26.09
C ILE A 314 0.33 -2.62 -27.20
N ALA A 315 1.42 -3.28 -27.59
CA ALA A 315 2.31 -2.86 -28.67
C ALA A 315 1.52 -2.57 -29.96
N ALA A 316 0.71 -3.53 -30.40
CA ALA A 316 -0.10 -3.40 -31.61
C ALA A 316 -1.15 -2.29 -31.50
N ALA A 317 -1.89 -2.22 -30.39
CA ALA A 317 -2.95 -1.22 -30.19
C ALA A 317 -2.43 0.22 -30.18
N HIS A 318 -1.18 0.42 -29.76
CA HIS A 318 -0.57 1.74 -29.65
C HIS A 318 0.53 1.98 -30.70
N GLY A 319 0.72 1.10 -31.68
CA GLY A 319 1.73 1.28 -32.73
C GLY A 319 3.16 1.39 -32.19
N VAL A 320 3.47 0.67 -31.11
CA VAL A 320 4.79 0.62 -30.47
C VAL A 320 5.41 -0.76 -30.76
N GLY A 321 6.68 -0.82 -31.15
CA GLY A 321 7.39 -2.10 -31.28
C GLY A 321 7.54 -2.80 -29.93
N SER A 322 7.51 -4.13 -29.87
CA SER A 322 7.65 -4.88 -28.61
C SER A 322 8.95 -4.55 -27.88
N ASP A 323 10.05 -4.38 -28.62
CA ASP A 323 11.36 -3.94 -28.12
C ASP A 323 11.36 -2.49 -27.58
N GLN A 324 10.40 -1.68 -28.04
CA GLN A 324 10.22 -0.28 -27.63
C GLN A 324 9.24 -0.11 -26.46
N LEU A 325 8.60 -1.18 -25.98
CA LEU A 325 7.64 -1.06 -24.87
C LEU A 325 8.29 -0.59 -23.57
N ARG A 326 9.42 -1.18 -23.15
CA ARG A 326 10.15 -0.76 -21.95
C ARG A 326 10.52 0.74 -21.98
N PRO A 327 11.22 1.27 -23.01
CA PRO A 327 11.54 2.68 -23.05
C PRO A 327 10.30 3.58 -23.18
N THR A 328 9.23 3.13 -23.83
CA THR A 328 7.97 3.89 -23.91
C THR A 328 7.28 3.99 -22.55
N ILE A 329 7.29 2.92 -21.75
CA ILE A 329 6.77 2.92 -20.37
C ILE A 329 7.61 3.85 -19.49
N ALA A 330 8.93 3.81 -19.59
CA ALA A 330 9.80 4.74 -18.86
C ALA A 330 9.47 6.21 -19.20
N ARG A 331 9.29 6.52 -20.49
CA ARG A 331 8.87 7.87 -20.94
C ARG A 331 7.48 8.26 -20.43
N LEU A 332 6.54 7.32 -20.36
CA LEU A 332 5.21 7.57 -19.76
C LEU A 332 5.35 7.97 -18.29
N LEU A 333 6.17 7.28 -17.51
CA LEU A 333 6.36 7.57 -16.09
C LEU A 333 7.07 8.91 -15.86
N GLU A 334 7.94 9.32 -16.78
CA GLU A 334 8.67 10.60 -16.70
C GLU A 334 7.83 11.79 -17.18
N THR A 335 7.16 11.65 -18.34
CA THR A 335 6.50 12.78 -19.03
C THR A 335 4.98 12.77 -18.88
N GLY A 336 4.40 11.69 -18.40
CA GLY A 336 2.95 11.51 -18.25
C GLY A 336 2.24 11.16 -19.57
N PRO A 337 0.90 11.31 -19.62
CA PRO A 337 0.10 10.87 -20.76
C PRO A 337 0.32 11.66 -22.05
N ASP A 338 1.13 12.73 -22.04
CA ASP A 338 1.40 13.54 -23.22
C ASP A 338 2.47 12.91 -24.14
N LEU A 339 3.02 11.74 -23.80
CA LEU A 339 4.18 11.11 -24.47
C LEU A 339 4.05 10.88 -25.99
N PHE A 340 2.81 10.78 -26.50
CA PHE A 340 2.50 10.56 -27.92
C PHE A 340 2.13 11.86 -28.65
N GLY A 341 2.11 13.00 -27.97
CA GLY A 341 1.50 14.25 -28.47
C GLY A 341 -0.03 14.22 -28.51
N ASP A 342 -0.64 13.05 -28.26
CA ASP A 342 -2.06 12.83 -28.07
C ASP A 342 -2.27 12.28 -26.66
N ARG A 343 -2.89 13.11 -25.82
CA ARG A 343 -3.13 12.81 -24.42
C ARG A 343 -4.09 11.64 -24.22
N GLU A 344 -5.14 11.52 -25.03
CA GLU A 344 -6.10 10.42 -24.89
C GLU A 344 -5.46 9.08 -25.21
N ARG A 345 -4.64 9.04 -26.27
CA ARG A 345 -3.83 7.87 -26.61
C ARG A 345 -2.87 7.50 -25.50
N GLY A 346 -2.23 8.48 -24.86
CA GLY A 346 -1.31 8.22 -23.75
C GLY A 346 -1.98 7.69 -22.49
N VAL A 347 -3.17 8.21 -22.12
CA VAL A 347 -3.95 7.63 -21.01
C VAL A 347 -4.41 6.21 -21.35
N ALA A 348 -4.81 5.94 -22.59
CA ALA A 348 -5.21 4.58 -23.01
C ALA A 348 -4.04 3.60 -22.89
N PHE A 349 -2.84 4.01 -23.35
CA PHE A 349 -1.62 3.21 -23.24
C PHE A 349 -1.28 2.93 -21.78
N TRP A 350 -1.31 3.98 -20.95
CA TRP A 350 -1.05 3.86 -19.51
C TRP A 350 -1.99 2.87 -18.83
N ARG A 351 -3.30 2.98 -19.06
CA ARG A 351 -4.29 2.05 -18.49
C ARG A 351 -4.04 0.61 -18.92
N ALA A 352 -3.78 0.39 -20.21
CA ALA A 352 -3.51 -0.94 -20.73
C ALA A 352 -2.24 -1.57 -20.12
N VAL A 353 -1.17 -0.77 -19.98
CA VAL A 353 0.06 -1.20 -19.29
C VAL A 353 -0.23 -1.52 -17.83
N TRP A 354 -0.91 -0.64 -17.11
CA TRP A 354 -1.24 -0.82 -15.70
C TRP A 354 -2.07 -2.09 -15.47
N ASP A 355 -3.10 -2.32 -16.28
CA ASP A 355 -3.97 -3.50 -16.18
C ASP A 355 -3.16 -4.79 -16.41
N GLY A 356 -2.26 -4.76 -17.40
CA GLY A 356 -1.41 -5.89 -17.76
C GLY A 356 -0.19 -6.16 -16.88
N LEU A 357 0.21 -5.18 -16.05
CA LEU A 357 1.47 -5.24 -15.30
C LEU A 357 1.48 -6.35 -14.26
N CYS A 358 2.52 -7.18 -14.27
CA CYS A 358 2.78 -8.19 -13.27
C CYS A 358 4.09 -7.90 -12.52
N LEU A 359 4.20 -8.42 -11.30
CA LEU A 359 5.43 -8.40 -10.51
C LEU A 359 5.95 -9.81 -10.35
N GLU A 360 7.20 -10.01 -10.75
CA GLU A 360 7.96 -11.18 -10.36
C GLU A 360 8.66 -10.87 -9.05
N GLU A 361 8.77 -11.85 -8.16
CA GLU A 361 9.36 -11.69 -6.84
C GLU A 361 10.55 -12.64 -6.66
N ARG A 362 11.61 -12.17 -6.00
CA ARG A 362 12.71 -13.00 -5.49
C ARG A 362 12.98 -12.68 -4.03
N LEU A 363 13.58 -13.63 -3.31
CA LEU A 363 13.95 -13.48 -1.90
C LEU A 363 15.46 -13.25 -1.81
N ARG A 364 15.91 -12.01 -1.69
CA ARG A 364 17.33 -11.69 -1.52
C ARG A 364 17.72 -11.88 -0.06
N TYR A 365 18.63 -12.80 0.21
CA TYR A 365 19.17 -13.05 1.55
C TYR A 365 19.84 -11.81 2.14
N LEU A 366 19.65 -11.62 3.45
CA LEU A 366 20.28 -10.59 4.25
C LEU A 366 21.12 -11.26 5.34
N GLU A 367 22.33 -10.76 5.60
CA GLU A 367 23.19 -11.33 6.66
C GLU A 367 22.62 -10.99 8.05
N GLY A 368 21.95 -9.84 8.17
CA GLY A 368 21.23 -9.44 9.37
C GLY A 368 20.30 -8.25 9.15
N THR A 369 19.71 -7.75 10.24
CA THR A 369 18.82 -6.58 10.25
C THR A 369 19.53 -5.28 9.83
N ALA A 370 20.86 -5.22 9.96
CA ALA A 370 21.66 -4.09 9.49
C ALA A 370 21.63 -3.89 7.97
N ASP A 371 21.35 -4.94 7.19
CA ASP A 371 21.28 -4.88 5.72
C ASP A 371 19.89 -4.49 5.20
N VAL A 372 18.91 -4.33 6.12
CA VAL A 372 17.54 -3.95 5.76
C VAL A 372 17.51 -2.47 5.38
N PRO A 373 16.88 -2.09 4.26
CA PRO A 373 16.66 -0.68 3.94
C PRO A 373 15.60 -0.08 4.88
N MET A 374 16.03 0.36 6.06
CA MET A 374 15.13 0.90 7.07
C MET A 374 14.63 2.31 6.69
N PRO A 375 13.38 2.67 7.04
CA PRO A 375 12.89 4.04 6.89
C PRO A 375 13.68 5.03 7.77
N PRO A 376 13.63 6.33 7.42
CA PRO A 376 14.19 7.37 8.26
C PRO A 376 13.69 7.28 9.71
N GLY A 377 14.61 7.33 10.67
CA GLY A 377 14.30 7.27 12.10
C GLY A 377 14.20 5.86 12.69
N LEU A 378 14.46 4.80 11.90
CA LEU A 378 14.59 3.44 12.42
C LEU A 378 15.98 2.83 12.17
N HIS A 379 16.40 1.97 13.09
CA HIS A 379 17.65 1.21 13.05
C HIS A 379 17.42 -0.30 13.10
N GLY A 380 18.46 -1.09 12.81
CA GLY A 380 18.39 -2.57 12.80
C GLY A 380 17.91 -3.16 14.13
N ASP A 381 18.37 -2.61 15.26
CA ASP A 381 17.98 -3.03 16.61
C ASP A 381 16.45 -2.96 16.84
N ASP A 382 15.78 -2.02 16.17
CA ASP A 382 14.34 -1.78 16.30
C ASP A 382 13.56 -2.91 15.61
N LEU A 383 14.12 -3.38 14.49
CA LEU A 383 13.61 -4.53 13.79
C LEU A 383 13.89 -5.82 14.58
N ASP A 384 15.04 -5.96 15.23
CA ASP A 384 15.36 -7.10 16.09
C ASP A 384 14.37 -7.21 17.26
N GLU A 385 14.05 -6.10 17.92
CA GLU A 385 13.05 -6.05 18.99
C GLU A 385 11.66 -6.48 18.48
N LEU A 386 11.25 -5.99 17.31
CA LEU A 386 9.99 -6.40 16.68
C LEU A 386 9.99 -7.90 16.33
N LEU A 387 11.11 -8.41 15.80
CA LEU A 387 11.27 -9.80 15.39
C LEU A 387 11.37 -10.78 16.57
N ALA A 388 11.79 -10.33 17.75
CA ALA A 388 11.86 -11.16 18.95
C ALA A 388 10.48 -11.67 19.40
N SER A 389 9.43 -10.87 19.18
CA SER A 389 8.03 -11.24 19.48
C SER A 389 7.26 -11.73 18.25
N ALA A 390 7.88 -11.68 17.06
CA ALA A 390 7.23 -12.07 15.82
C ALA A 390 7.20 -13.60 15.63
N PRO A 391 6.21 -14.10 14.89
CA PRO A 391 6.25 -15.43 14.29
C PRO A 391 7.60 -15.81 13.64
N ALA A 392 8.03 -17.07 13.83
CA ALA A 392 9.30 -17.58 13.25
C ALA A 392 9.29 -17.60 11.71
N ASP A 393 8.21 -18.09 11.10
CA ASP A 393 8.00 -18.06 9.65
C ASP A 393 6.95 -17.01 9.31
N ILE A 394 7.39 -15.88 8.77
CA ILE A 394 6.54 -14.73 8.49
C ILE A 394 6.96 -13.98 7.24
N ARG A 395 6.00 -13.38 6.56
CA ARG A 395 6.21 -12.36 5.54
C ARG A 395 5.50 -11.11 6.02
N PHE A 396 6.19 -9.98 6.07
CA PHE A 396 5.66 -8.75 6.65
C PHE A 396 6.20 -7.50 5.97
N HIS A 397 5.50 -6.39 6.18
CA HIS A 397 5.85 -5.11 5.57
C HIS A 397 6.84 -4.31 6.43
N ILE A 398 7.81 -3.69 5.76
CA ILE A 398 8.55 -2.51 6.24
C ILE A 398 7.89 -1.32 5.56
N SER A 399 6.84 -0.78 6.18
CA SER A 399 5.98 0.28 5.63
C SER A 399 6.70 1.63 5.57
N ARG A 400 7.75 1.71 4.75
CA ARG A 400 8.74 2.79 4.71
C ARG A 400 8.09 4.15 4.55
N GLY A 401 7.19 4.31 3.58
CA GLY A 401 6.51 5.57 3.34
C GLY A 401 5.55 5.98 4.46
N ALA A 402 4.83 5.03 5.06
CA ALA A 402 3.95 5.32 6.21
C ALA A 402 4.75 5.75 7.44
N VAL A 403 5.89 5.08 7.70
CA VAL A 403 6.81 5.45 8.79
C VAL A 403 7.41 6.83 8.54
N GLU A 404 7.91 7.09 7.32
CA GLU A 404 8.47 8.38 6.94
C GLU A 404 7.44 9.51 7.10
N SER A 405 6.21 9.29 6.62
CA SER A 405 5.11 10.22 6.81
C SER A 405 4.83 10.48 8.28
N PHE A 406 4.76 9.43 9.10
CA PHE A 406 4.50 9.52 10.53
C PHE A 406 5.56 10.35 11.26
N VAL A 407 6.84 10.03 11.09
CA VAL A 407 7.95 10.74 11.77
C VAL A 407 8.07 12.20 11.33
N ASN A 408 7.65 12.52 10.11
CA ASN A 408 7.59 13.90 9.62
C ASN A 408 6.29 14.62 9.99
N THR A 409 5.25 13.90 10.43
CA THR A 409 3.96 14.50 10.83
C THR A 409 3.92 14.81 12.31
N VAL A 410 4.36 13.89 13.18
CA VAL A 410 4.28 14.08 14.64
C VAL A 410 4.98 15.34 15.18
N PRO A 411 6.07 15.87 14.59
CA PRO A 411 6.66 17.13 15.06
C PRO A 411 5.82 18.39 14.76
N LEU A 412 4.78 18.27 13.93
CA LEU A 412 3.82 19.34 13.67
C LEU A 412 2.76 19.44 14.77
N LEU A 413 2.54 18.36 15.52
CA LEU A 413 1.51 18.29 16.54
C LEU A 413 1.84 19.19 17.72
N HIS A 414 0.87 20.01 18.10
CA HIS A 414 0.84 20.64 19.42
C HIS A 414 0.99 19.57 20.51
N PRO A 415 1.60 19.86 21.69
CA PRO A 415 1.78 18.86 22.76
C PRO A 415 0.50 18.19 23.28
N ARG A 416 -0.66 18.75 22.96
CA ARG A 416 -1.99 18.21 23.28
C ARG A 416 -2.78 17.76 22.05
N GLY A 417 -2.19 17.94 20.86
CA GLY A 417 -2.78 17.52 19.61
C GLY A 417 -2.57 16.03 19.35
N TYR A 418 -3.28 15.51 18.35
CA TYR A 418 -3.20 14.10 17.98
C TYR A 418 -3.27 13.92 16.46
N LEU A 419 -2.74 12.79 16.03
CA LEU A 419 -2.83 12.28 14.67
C LEU A 419 -3.90 11.20 14.62
N GLN A 420 -4.77 11.24 13.60
CA GLN A 420 -5.73 10.19 13.28
C GLN A 420 -5.52 9.73 11.83
N VAL A 421 -5.37 8.42 11.62
CA VAL A 421 -5.22 7.85 10.28
C VAL A 421 -6.22 6.72 10.07
N GLN A 422 -7.05 6.83 9.05
CA GLN A 422 -7.99 5.79 8.66
C GLN A 422 -7.43 4.99 7.48
N ASP A 423 -7.06 3.74 7.71
CA ASP A 423 -6.32 2.93 6.72
C ASP A 423 -6.44 1.41 6.99
N ILE A 424 -5.81 0.56 6.18
CA ILE A 424 -5.72 -0.89 6.36
C ILE A 424 -4.44 -1.30 7.10
N PHE A 425 -4.54 -1.40 8.42
CA PHE A 425 -3.43 -1.75 9.30
C PHE A 425 -3.37 -3.24 9.63
N VAL A 426 -2.14 -3.74 9.79
CA VAL A 426 -1.82 -4.97 10.49
C VAL A 426 -1.34 -4.58 11.89
N ALA A 427 -2.20 -4.66 12.90
CA ALA A 427 -1.93 -4.06 14.21
C ALA A 427 -0.89 -4.87 14.99
N THR A 428 -0.81 -6.17 14.78
CA THR A 428 0.14 -7.09 15.43
C THR A 428 0.86 -7.96 14.41
N MET A 429 2.09 -8.41 14.75
CA MET A 429 2.84 -9.28 13.84
C MET A 429 2.15 -10.64 13.57
N ASP A 430 1.32 -11.12 14.49
CA ASP A 430 0.60 -12.40 14.33
C ASP A 430 -0.49 -12.33 13.23
N GLU A 431 -1.09 -11.16 13.00
CA GLU A 431 -2.11 -10.97 11.97
C GLU A 431 -1.60 -11.19 10.53
N TYR A 432 -0.28 -11.17 10.32
CA TYR A 432 0.32 -11.55 9.03
C TYR A 432 0.12 -13.04 8.69
N ARG A 433 -0.17 -13.90 9.67
CA ARG A 433 -0.50 -15.32 9.44
C ARG A 433 -1.92 -15.55 8.96
N GLN A 434 -2.79 -14.53 9.03
CA GLN A 434 -4.24 -14.71 8.92
C GLN A 434 -4.79 -14.36 7.52
N GLY A 435 -3.93 -14.05 6.55
CA GLY A 435 -4.39 -13.62 5.23
C GLY A 435 -3.29 -13.14 4.31
N PHE A 436 -3.62 -13.04 3.02
CA PHE A 436 -2.77 -12.33 2.06
C PHE A 436 -2.73 -10.81 2.35
N ARG A 437 -1.52 -10.28 2.50
CA ARG A 437 -1.19 -8.87 2.75
C ARG A 437 -0.11 -8.43 1.76
N GLY A 438 -0.46 -8.25 0.49
CA GLY A 438 0.48 -7.74 -0.50
C GLY A 438 -0.21 -6.74 -1.41
N PRO A 439 0.54 -6.10 -2.32
CA PRO A 439 0.01 -5.00 -3.11
C PRO A 439 -1.14 -5.48 -4.01
N GLY A 440 -2.27 -4.79 -3.92
CA GLY A 440 -3.40 -4.90 -4.81
C GLY A 440 -3.43 -3.76 -5.81
N LYS A 441 -4.18 -3.96 -6.92
CA LYS A 441 -4.54 -2.87 -7.84
C LYS A 441 -5.95 -2.39 -7.49
N LEU A 442 -6.10 -1.09 -7.28
CA LEU A 442 -7.38 -0.45 -7.06
C LEU A 442 -7.57 0.66 -8.09
N ASP A 443 -8.28 0.34 -9.16
CA ASP A 443 -8.30 1.16 -10.38
C ASP A 443 -6.86 1.41 -10.86
N GLY A 444 -6.38 2.66 -10.94
CA GLY A 444 -5.00 2.99 -11.31
C GLY A 444 -4.02 3.13 -10.13
N SER A 445 -4.45 2.85 -8.90
CA SER A 445 -3.63 3.01 -7.70
C SER A 445 -3.14 1.69 -7.11
N VAL A 446 -2.04 1.75 -6.38
CA VAL A 446 -1.58 0.67 -5.52
C VAL A 446 -2.32 0.77 -4.18
N VAL A 447 -2.75 -0.36 -3.64
CA VAL A 447 -3.21 -0.46 -2.25
C VAL A 447 -2.41 -1.54 -1.54
N ASN A 448 -1.81 -1.23 -0.39
CA ASN A 448 -1.07 -2.20 0.40
C ASN A 448 -1.31 -2.05 1.91
N TRP A 449 -1.08 -3.12 2.67
CA TRP A 449 -1.28 -3.11 4.12
C TRP A 449 -0.14 -2.39 4.85
N VAL A 450 -0.49 -1.68 5.92
CA VAL A 450 0.47 -0.92 6.72
C VAL A 450 0.82 -1.70 7.99
N ASN A 451 2.11 -1.84 8.28
CA ASN A 451 2.60 -2.49 9.51
C ASN A 451 2.37 -1.60 10.72
N GLY A 452 1.24 -1.79 11.40
CA GLY A 452 0.88 -1.06 12.60
C GLY A 452 1.73 -1.41 13.82
N ALA A 453 2.25 -2.65 13.89
CA ALA A 453 3.18 -3.05 14.94
C ALA A 453 4.50 -2.27 14.84
N LEU A 454 5.01 -2.06 13.62
CA LEU A 454 6.17 -1.21 13.36
C LEU A 454 5.88 0.26 13.73
N LEU A 455 4.72 0.79 13.34
CA LEU A 455 4.34 2.17 13.69
C LEU A 455 4.24 2.38 15.21
N ARG A 456 3.82 1.38 15.99
CA ARG A 456 3.87 1.43 17.46
C ARG A 456 5.28 1.57 18.00
N ALA A 457 6.22 0.76 17.49
CA ALA A 457 7.61 0.84 17.89
C ALA A 457 8.23 2.21 17.55
N VAL A 458 7.93 2.74 16.36
CA VAL A 458 8.33 4.10 15.95
C VAL A 458 7.72 5.16 16.88
N GLY A 459 6.41 5.08 17.12
CA GLY A 459 5.69 6.01 18.00
C GLY A 459 6.29 6.09 19.38
N ALA A 460 6.56 4.94 20.00
CA ALA A 460 7.15 4.86 21.34
C ALA A 460 8.46 5.67 21.43
N ARG A 461 9.26 5.64 20.37
CA ARG A 461 10.55 6.35 20.28
C ARG A 461 10.40 7.83 19.97
N THR A 462 9.34 8.22 19.28
CA THR A 462 9.01 9.63 19.01
C THR A 462 8.18 10.29 20.12
N GLY A 463 7.94 9.58 21.22
CA GLY A 463 7.21 10.09 22.40
C GLY A 463 5.70 9.95 22.32
N TYR A 464 5.19 9.03 21.49
CA TYR A 464 3.76 8.79 21.29
C TYR A 464 3.39 7.32 21.47
N ASP A 465 2.25 7.07 22.11
CA ASP A 465 1.61 5.76 22.03
C ASP A 465 0.69 5.72 20.80
N VAL A 466 0.74 4.59 20.07
CA VAL A 466 -0.03 4.38 18.83
C VAL A 466 -1.08 3.30 19.06
N HIS A 467 -2.33 3.68 18.89
CA HIS A 467 -3.49 2.83 19.13
C HIS A 467 -4.21 2.53 17.82
N PHE A 468 -4.88 1.38 17.76
CA PHE A 468 -5.69 1.00 16.60
C PHE A 468 -7.08 0.59 17.09
N SER A 469 -8.10 1.09 16.39
CA SER A 469 -9.49 0.69 16.61
C SER A 469 -10.14 0.28 15.28
N PRO A 470 -10.95 -0.78 15.22
CA PRO A 470 -11.64 -1.16 13.99
C PRO A 470 -12.60 -0.07 13.50
N PHE A 471 -12.72 0.11 12.18
CA PHE A 471 -13.72 0.99 11.60
C PHE A 471 -15.13 0.39 11.73
N ARG A 472 -15.83 0.75 12.81
CA ARG A 472 -17.12 0.14 13.22
C ARG A 472 -18.34 0.55 12.40
N TYR A 473 -18.23 1.58 11.55
CA TYR A 473 -19.39 2.17 10.87
C TYR A 473 -19.81 1.42 9.60
N ARG A 474 -19.00 0.47 9.13
CA ARG A 474 -19.33 -0.41 8.00
C ARG A 474 -19.03 -1.86 8.35
N ALA A 475 -20.06 -2.69 8.32
CA ALA A 475 -19.92 -4.13 8.56
C ALA A 475 -18.92 -4.76 7.57
N GLY A 476 -18.00 -5.57 8.08
CA GLY A 476 -16.97 -6.23 7.27
C GLY A 476 -15.86 -5.30 6.75
N SER A 477 -15.79 -4.05 7.23
CA SER A 477 -14.68 -3.17 6.89
C SER A 477 -13.36 -3.75 7.42
N ARG A 478 -12.35 -3.68 6.57
CA ARG A 478 -10.95 -4.01 6.91
C ARG A 478 -10.15 -2.80 7.36
N THR A 479 -10.75 -1.62 7.22
CA THR A 479 -10.18 -0.36 7.66
C THR A 479 -10.16 -0.29 9.18
N SER A 480 -9.11 0.29 9.73
CA SER A 480 -8.96 0.64 11.13
C SER A 480 -8.54 2.09 11.25
N ILE A 481 -8.76 2.66 12.43
CA ILE A 481 -8.36 4.01 12.78
C ILE A 481 -7.15 3.90 13.71
N LEU A 482 -6.01 4.36 13.24
CA LEU A 482 -4.84 4.68 14.05
C LEU A 482 -5.09 6.03 14.73
N TYR A 483 -4.76 6.13 16.01
CA TYR A 483 -4.66 7.42 16.70
C TYR A 483 -3.47 7.47 17.65
N THR A 484 -2.90 8.66 17.84
CA THR A 484 -1.78 8.89 18.74
C THR A 484 -2.20 9.53 20.06
N THR A 485 -1.50 9.19 21.13
CA THR A 485 -1.51 9.94 22.39
C THR A 485 -0.06 10.28 22.76
N LEU A 486 0.17 11.43 23.37
CA LEU A 486 1.50 11.72 23.93
C LEU A 486 1.78 10.70 25.04
N ARG A 487 2.99 10.13 25.03
CA ARG A 487 3.43 9.18 26.05
C ARG A 487 3.77 9.92 27.34
N GLU A 488 3.26 9.43 28.46
CA GLU A 488 3.51 9.97 29.81
C GLU A 488 4.88 9.58 30.37
#